data_AF-A0A8H4RB78-F1
#
_entry.id   AF-A0A8H4RB78-F1
#
_cell.length_a   1.000
_cell.length_b   1.000
_cell.length_c   1.000
_cell.angle_alpha   90.00
_cell.angle_beta   90.00
_cell.angle_gamma   90.00
#
_symmetry.space_group_name_H-M   'P 1'
#
loop_
_entity.id
_entity.type
_entity.pdbx_description
1 polymer ?
#
loop_
_entity_poly.entity_id
_entity_poly.type
_entity_poly.pdbx_seq_one_letter_code
_entity_poly.pdbx_strand_id
1 'polypeptide(L)'
;MHHKLPLQWTGWNTLVGKWAKRGGGFVDCQHLEYISQAVESDNDGDVQQGPRFQKSFDYYSLGIVLLEIGSWEPIESFTKRHPTRSPAQLRKILIEKYAPVLDLYIGRLYKDATLTCLGDDLVEDEEGEPEWKPVAHRSNFFTRVVEPLSKISVG
;
A
#
# COMPACT_ATOMS: atom_id res chain seq x y z
N MET A 1 -41.88 -21.32 -37.51
CA MET A 1 -42.26 -20.52 -36.32
C MET A 1 -41.96 -21.40 -35.12
N HIS A 2 -40.93 -21.17 -34.30
CA HIS A 2 -40.78 -20.04 -33.40
C HIS A 2 -39.29 -19.83 -33.05
N HIS A 3 -38.85 -18.58 -33.06
CA HIS A 3 -37.61 -18.11 -32.44
C HIS A 3 -37.72 -18.21 -30.92
N LYS A 4 -36.68 -18.75 -30.25
CA LYS A 4 -36.34 -18.43 -28.86
C LYS A 4 -34.82 -18.57 -28.62
N LEU A 5 -34.15 -17.44 -28.50
CA LEU A 5 -33.15 -17.21 -27.45
C LEU A 5 -33.90 -16.38 -26.37
N PRO A 6 -33.53 -16.36 -25.06
CA PRO A 6 -32.13 -16.15 -24.65
C PRO A 6 -31.71 -16.65 -23.23
N LEU A 7 -30.41 -16.43 -22.94
CA LEU A 7 -29.79 -16.15 -21.63
C LEU A 7 -29.83 -17.20 -20.50
N GLN A 8 -28.67 -17.80 -20.23
CA GLN A 8 -28.18 -17.97 -18.85
C GLN A 8 -26.66 -18.12 -18.85
N TRP A 9 -25.99 -17.03 -18.46
CA TRP A 9 -24.55 -16.95 -18.22
C TRP A 9 -24.21 -17.63 -16.88
N THR A 10 -23.93 -18.93 -16.89
CA THR A 10 -23.52 -19.69 -15.68
C THR A 10 -21.99 -19.65 -15.48
N GLY A 11 -21.38 -18.47 -15.62
CA GLY A 11 -19.92 -18.30 -15.66
C GLY A 11 -19.26 -17.65 -14.44
N TRP A 12 -20.01 -17.32 -13.37
CA TRP A 12 -19.47 -16.55 -12.24
C TRP A 12 -19.06 -17.41 -11.03
N ASN A 13 -19.67 -18.57 -10.83
CA ASN A 13 -19.43 -19.40 -9.63
C ASN A 13 -18.09 -20.15 -9.64
N THR A 14 -17.35 -20.15 -10.74
CA THR A 14 -16.02 -20.79 -10.83
C THR A 14 -14.86 -19.82 -10.58
N LEU A 15 -15.10 -18.50 -10.62
CA LEU A 15 -14.07 -17.49 -10.36
C LEU A 15 -13.96 -17.14 -8.87
N VAL A 16 -15.07 -17.15 -8.13
CA VAL A 16 -15.07 -16.93 -6.68
C VAL A 16 -14.46 -18.11 -5.93
N GLY A 17 -14.74 -19.35 -6.35
CA GLY A 17 -14.18 -20.56 -5.74
C GLY A 17 -12.67 -20.77 -5.96
N LYS A 18 -12.09 -20.15 -7.00
CA LYS A 18 -10.63 -20.19 -7.26
C LYS A 18 -9.83 -19.11 -6.51
N TRP A 19 -10.51 -18.17 -5.87
CA TRP A 19 -9.92 -17.13 -5.01
C TRP A 19 -9.60 -17.66 -3.60
N ALA A 20 -10.38 -18.61 -3.09
CA ALA A 20 -10.22 -19.12 -1.73
C ALA A 20 -9.12 -20.20 -1.55
N LYS A 21 -8.50 -20.70 -2.62
CA LYS A 21 -7.65 -21.91 -2.58
C LYS A 21 -6.19 -21.74 -3.00
N ARG A 22 -5.73 -20.51 -3.23
CA ARG A 22 -4.29 -20.20 -3.43
C ARG A 22 -3.81 -19.41 -2.21
N GLY A 23 -3.19 -20.11 -1.27
CA GLY A 23 -2.54 -19.52 -0.09
C GLY A 23 -1.26 -18.76 -0.44
N GLY A 24 -1.38 -17.69 -1.22
CA GLY A 24 -0.41 -16.60 -1.32
C GLY A 24 -1.19 -15.35 -0.96
N GLY A 25 -1.17 -15.03 0.33
CA GLY A 25 -2.12 -14.11 0.92
C GLY A 25 -1.92 -12.67 0.47
N PHE A 26 -3.01 -11.93 0.53
CA PHE A 26 -3.14 -10.48 0.66
C PHE A 26 -2.28 -9.84 1.79
N VAL A 27 -1.32 -10.59 2.35
CA VAL A 27 -0.44 -10.29 3.47
C VAL A 27 0.82 -9.54 3.00
N ASP A 28 1.11 -9.52 1.70
CA ASP A 28 2.33 -8.91 1.15
C ASP A 28 2.33 -7.36 1.15
N CYS A 29 1.18 -6.74 1.43
CA CYS A 29 1.08 -5.28 1.54
C CYS A 29 1.20 -4.77 2.99
N GLN A 30 1.19 -5.66 3.99
CA GLN A 30 1.32 -5.25 5.38
C GLN A 30 2.80 -5.12 5.75
N HIS A 31 3.16 -4.02 6.41
CA HIS A 31 4.49 -3.87 6.98
C HIS A 31 4.77 -5.05 7.93
N LEU A 32 5.83 -5.82 7.68
CA LEU A 32 6.05 -7.10 8.39
C LEU A 32 6.16 -6.95 9.91
N GLU A 33 6.59 -5.77 10.40
CA GLU A 33 6.64 -5.48 11.83
C GLU A 33 5.26 -5.42 12.49
N TYR A 34 4.21 -5.10 11.73
CA TYR A 34 2.83 -5.15 12.20
C TYR A 34 2.41 -6.60 12.53
N ILE A 35 2.83 -7.55 11.69
CA ILE A 35 2.51 -8.97 11.85
C ILE A 35 3.37 -9.58 12.96
N SER A 36 4.64 -9.21 13.08
CA SER A 36 5.51 -9.74 14.14
C SER A 36 5.06 -9.29 15.54
N GLN A 37 4.61 -8.04 15.69
CA GLN A 37 4.10 -7.52 16.96
C GLN A 37 2.77 -8.16 17.40
N ALA A 38 2.03 -8.79 16.49
CA ALA A 38 0.76 -9.46 16.81
C ALA A 38 0.93 -10.89 17.37
N VAL A 39 2.11 -11.50 17.24
CA VAL A 39 2.32 -12.94 17.51
C VAL A 39 3.07 -13.19 18.83
N GLU A 40 3.64 -12.18 19.49
CA GLU A 40 4.45 -12.33 20.70
C GLU A 40 3.67 -12.23 22.03
N SER A 41 2.34 -12.16 22.00
CA SER A 41 1.54 -11.82 23.19
C SER A 41 0.69 -12.98 23.75
N ASP A 42 1.21 -14.19 23.86
CA ASP A 42 0.54 -15.26 24.63
C ASP A 42 1.25 -15.52 25.97
N ASN A 43 1.17 -14.55 26.90
CA ASN A 43 1.24 -14.85 28.34
C ASN A 43 0.70 -13.70 29.22
N ASP A 44 -0.23 -14.08 30.10
CA ASP A 44 -0.77 -13.37 31.26
C ASP A 44 -1.69 -12.14 31.05
N GLY A 45 -2.99 -12.36 31.25
CA GLY A 45 -3.93 -11.54 32.04
C GLY A 45 -4.14 -10.03 31.80
N ASP A 46 -3.36 -9.37 30.95
CA ASP A 46 -3.47 -7.94 30.67
C ASP A 46 -4.34 -7.69 29.43
N VAL A 47 -5.06 -6.57 29.40
CA VAL A 47 -5.81 -6.15 28.22
C VAL A 47 -4.79 -5.77 27.15
N GLN A 48 -4.37 -6.76 26.36
CA GLN A 48 -3.42 -6.59 25.27
C GLN A 48 -4.01 -5.66 24.23
N GLN A 49 -3.62 -4.40 24.31
CA GLN A 49 -3.75 -3.49 23.19
C GLN A 49 -2.85 -4.06 22.10
N GLY A 50 -3.46 -4.69 21.09
CA GLY A 50 -2.76 -5.19 19.91
C GLY A 50 -1.87 -4.11 19.27
N PRO A 51 -0.98 -4.47 18.34
CA PRO A 51 0.01 -3.56 17.77
C PRO A 51 -0.62 -2.21 17.46
N ARG A 52 -0.14 -1.17 18.16
CA ARG A 52 -0.71 0.17 18.04
C ARG A 52 -0.56 0.59 16.58
N PHE A 53 -1.65 1.05 16.00
CA PHE A 53 -1.67 1.63 14.67
C PHE A 53 -0.56 2.68 14.52
N GLN A 54 0.30 2.51 13.52
CA GLN A 54 1.33 3.48 13.16
C GLN A 54 1.05 4.03 11.76
N LYS A 55 0.92 5.36 11.64
CA LYS A 55 0.66 6.06 10.37
C LYS A 55 1.72 5.74 9.30
N SER A 56 2.96 5.49 9.71
CA SER A 56 4.08 5.08 8.85
C SER A 56 3.76 3.84 8.02
N PHE A 57 3.12 2.83 8.63
CA PHE A 57 2.76 1.59 7.95
C PHE A 57 1.67 1.80 6.90
N ASP A 58 0.69 2.66 7.19
CA ASP A 58 -0.35 3.03 6.25
C ASP A 58 0.22 3.79 5.04
N TYR A 59 1.11 4.75 5.29
CA TYR A 59 1.76 5.51 4.22
C TYR A 59 2.60 4.59 3.33
N TYR A 60 3.36 3.67 3.91
CA TYR A 60 4.11 2.68 3.16
C TYR A 60 3.20 1.80 2.29
N SER A 61 2.12 1.28 2.88
CA SER A 61 1.14 0.44 2.17
C SER A 61 0.49 1.18 1.01
N LEU A 62 0.16 2.47 1.20
CA LEU A 62 -0.32 3.33 0.12
C LEU A 62 0.74 3.51 -0.98
N GLY A 63 2.01 3.68 -0.62
CA GLY A 63 3.11 3.73 -1.58
C GLY A 63 3.22 2.48 -2.45
N ILE A 64 2.97 1.30 -1.87
CA ILE A 64 2.89 0.04 -2.63
C ILE A 64 1.73 0.07 -3.61
N VAL A 65 0.53 0.45 -3.17
CA VAL A 65 -0.66 0.52 -4.04
C VAL A 65 -0.44 1.51 -5.19
N LEU A 66 0.15 2.68 -4.92
CA LEU A 66 0.49 3.64 -5.96
C LEU A 66 1.51 3.06 -6.96
N LEU A 67 2.50 2.31 -6.49
CA LEU A 67 3.46 1.64 -7.37
C LEU A 67 2.79 0.57 -8.26
N GLU A 68 1.85 -0.21 -7.71
CA GLU A 68 1.10 -1.22 -8.46
C GLU A 68 0.24 -0.61 -9.57
N ILE A 69 -0.51 0.46 -9.24
CA ILE A 69 -1.28 1.23 -10.23
C ILE A 69 -0.33 1.83 -11.27
N GLY A 70 0.79 2.39 -10.80
CA GLY A 70 1.83 3.01 -11.61
C GLY A 70 2.47 2.09 -12.65
N SER A 71 2.71 0.84 -12.23
CA SER A 71 3.44 -0.15 -13.02
C SER A 71 2.51 -1.10 -13.77
N TRP A 72 1.20 -1.04 -13.52
CA TRP A 72 0.20 -1.99 -14.03
C TRP A 72 0.54 -3.46 -13.74
N GLU A 73 1.22 -3.70 -12.62
CA GLU A 73 1.65 -5.04 -12.18
C GLU A 73 1.47 -5.17 -10.67
N PRO A 74 1.06 -6.35 -10.16
CA PRO A 74 0.89 -6.57 -8.73
C PRO A 74 2.24 -6.70 -8.01
N ILE A 75 2.28 -6.39 -6.71
CA ILE A 75 3.48 -6.42 -5.87
C ILE A 75 4.16 -7.79 -5.87
N GLU A 76 3.37 -8.86 -5.98
CA GLU A 76 3.84 -10.24 -6.13
C GLU A 76 4.80 -10.43 -7.31
N SER A 77 4.64 -9.67 -8.38
CA SER A 77 5.52 -9.75 -9.55
C SER A 77 6.92 -9.25 -9.22
N PHE A 78 7.01 -8.20 -8.38
CA PHE A 78 8.27 -7.65 -7.91
C PHE A 78 8.95 -8.59 -6.92
N THR A 79 8.20 -9.18 -5.97
CA THR A 79 8.74 -10.14 -5.00
C THR A 79 9.20 -11.43 -5.66
N LYS A 80 8.52 -11.90 -6.73
CA LYS A 80 8.97 -13.05 -7.54
C LYS A 80 10.25 -12.74 -8.32
N ARG A 81 10.39 -11.54 -8.87
CA ARG A 81 11.62 -11.09 -9.57
C ARG A 81 12.78 -10.82 -8.62
N HIS A 82 12.47 -10.41 -7.39
CA HIS A 82 13.41 -10.09 -6.34
C HIS A 82 13.06 -10.89 -5.09
N PRO A 83 13.40 -12.19 -5.05
CA PRO A 83 13.20 -13.02 -3.87
C PRO A 83 14.20 -12.59 -2.78
N THR A 84 13.94 -11.44 -2.16
CA THR A 84 14.72 -10.85 -1.09
C THR A 84 14.33 -11.46 0.25
N ARG A 85 15.29 -11.57 1.16
CA ARG A 85 15.05 -12.16 2.49
C ARG A 85 14.52 -11.15 3.51
N SER A 86 14.65 -9.83 3.28
CA SER A 86 14.15 -8.80 4.19
C SER A 86 13.26 -7.74 3.51
N PRO A 87 12.22 -7.23 4.21
CA PRO A 87 11.37 -6.14 3.73
C PRO A 87 12.15 -4.86 3.39
N ALA A 88 13.18 -4.52 4.18
CA ALA A 88 14.02 -3.34 3.94
C ALA A 88 14.78 -3.42 2.61
N GLN A 89 15.23 -4.61 2.21
CA GLN A 89 15.86 -4.81 0.90
C GLN A 89 14.86 -4.65 -0.24
N LEU A 90 13.66 -5.23 -0.09
CA LEU A 90 12.60 -5.06 -1.07
C LEU A 90 12.24 -3.58 -1.24
N ARG A 91 11.98 -2.89 -0.13
CA ARG A 91 11.70 -1.45 -0.11
C ARG A 91 12.76 -0.65 -0.86
N LYS A 92 14.04 -0.89 -0.58
CA LYS A 92 15.15 -0.24 -1.28
C LYS A 92 15.10 -0.48 -2.79
N ILE A 93 14.85 -1.71 -3.21
CA ILE A 93 14.70 -2.07 -4.63
C ILE A 93 13.51 -1.34 -5.26
N LEU A 94 12.35 -1.27 -4.59
CA LEU A 94 11.17 -0.58 -5.08
C LEU A 94 11.46 0.92 -5.30
N ILE A 95 12.10 1.56 -4.33
CA ILE A 95 12.49 2.98 -4.37
C ILE A 95 13.53 3.26 -5.46
N GLU A 96 14.58 2.45 -5.56
CA GLU A 96 15.72 2.74 -6.44
C GLU A 96 15.49 2.31 -7.90
N LYS A 97 14.74 1.23 -8.12
CA LYS A 97 14.60 0.61 -9.45
C LYS A 97 13.25 0.87 -10.10
N TYR A 98 12.17 0.83 -9.34
CA TYR A 98 10.81 0.77 -9.91
C TYR A 98 10.09 2.11 -9.84
N ALA A 99 10.11 2.76 -8.69
CA ALA A 99 9.49 4.07 -8.52
C ALA A 99 10.00 5.12 -9.54
N PRO A 100 11.30 5.22 -9.89
CA PRO A 100 11.78 6.24 -10.83
C PRO A 100 11.17 6.11 -12.23
N VAL A 101 10.80 4.89 -12.64
CA VAL A 101 10.22 4.63 -13.96
C VAL A 101 8.81 5.22 -14.08
N LEU A 102 8.12 5.46 -12.96
CA LEU A 102 6.79 6.08 -12.94
C LEU A 102 6.79 7.51 -13.51
N ASP A 103 7.94 8.20 -13.53
CA ASP A 103 8.07 9.52 -14.18
C ASP A 103 7.69 9.44 -15.67
N LEU A 104 8.10 8.35 -16.32
CA LEU A 104 7.92 8.15 -17.75
C LEU A 104 6.50 7.67 -18.09
N TYR A 105 5.88 6.88 -17.21
CA TYR A 105 4.58 6.27 -17.47
C TYR A 105 3.40 7.12 -17.03
N ILE A 106 3.49 7.75 -15.86
CA ILE A 106 2.37 8.52 -15.26
C ILE A 106 2.74 9.98 -15.06
N GLY A 107 4.01 10.26 -14.74
CA GLY A 107 4.53 11.60 -14.58
C GLY A 107 5.17 11.84 -13.22
N ARG A 108 5.98 12.92 -13.18
CA ARG A 108 6.79 13.29 -12.03
C ARG A 108 6.01 13.40 -10.72
N LEU A 109 4.84 14.06 -10.71
CA LEU A 109 4.07 14.27 -9.48
C LEU A 109 3.62 12.94 -8.85
N TYR A 110 3.24 11.97 -9.68
CA TYR A 110 2.83 10.64 -9.22
C TYR A 110 4.01 9.86 -8.65
N LYS A 111 5.15 9.90 -9.35
CA LYS A 111 6.41 9.32 -8.86
C LYS A 111 6.80 9.90 -7.51
N ASP A 112 6.85 11.23 -7.39
CA ASP A 112 7.33 11.90 -6.18
C ASP A 112 6.42 11.60 -4.97
N ALA A 113 5.10 11.55 -5.19
CA ALA A 113 4.13 11.12 -4.18
C ALA A 113 4.36 9.65 -3.77
N THR A 114 4.56 8.76 -4.74
CA THR A 114 4.85 7.33 -4.49
C THR A 114 6.14 7.14 -3.69
N LEU A 115 7.22 7.84 -4.07
CA LEU A 115 8.49 7.81 -3.36
C LEU A 115 8.37 8.34 -1.94
N THR A 116 7.61 9.41 -1.74
CA THR A 116 7.37 9.98 -0.41
C THR A 116 6.63 8.99 0.49
N CYS A 117 5.65 8.26 -0.04
CA CYS A 117 4.93 7.21 0.69
C CYS A 117 5.79 5.98 0.99
N LEU A 118 6.64 5.55 0.06
CA LEU A 118 7.55 4.42 0.27
C LEU A 118 8.72 4.81 1.20
N GLY A 119 9.07 6.10 1.27
CA GLY A 119 10.09 6.70 2.12
C GLY A 119 9.68 6.80 3.60
N ASP A 120 10.60 7.29 4.44
CA ASP A 120 10.32 7.55 5.86
C ASP A 120 9.99 9.04 6.10
N ASP A 121 9.95 9.85 5.03
CA ASP A 121 9.84 11.30 5.11
C ASP A 121 8.48 11.83 5.61
N LEU A 122 7.54 10.94 5.89
CA LEU A 122 6.19 11.26 6.38
C LEU A 122 6.01 10.98 7.87
N VAL A 123 7.03 10.40 8.52
CA VAL A 123 7.03 10.24 9.97
C VAL A 123 7.24 11.61 10.59
N GLU A 124 6.17 12.16 11.15
CA GLU A 124 6.24 13.36 11.98
C GLU A 124 6.71 12.90 13.36
N ASP A 125 7.89 13.35 13.80
CA ASP A 125 8.41 13.03 15.12
C ASP A 125 7.38 13.49 16.17
N GLU A 126 6.82 12.55 16.93
CA GLU A 126 5.91 12.83 18.05
C GLU A 126 6.66 13.40 19.27
N GLU A 127 7.86 13.98 19.07
CA GLU A 127 8.67 14.57 20.13
C GLU A 127 8.13 15.95 20.54
N GLY A 128 7.07 15.91 21.37
CA GLY A 128 6.84 16.90 22.42
C GLY A 128 6.51 18.34 21.99
N GLU A 129 5.64 18.56 20.99
CA GLU A 129 5.13 19.91 20.70
C GLU A 129 3.80 20.21 21.41
N PRO A 130 3.64 21.41 22.00
CA PRO A 130 2.47 21.76 22.81
C PRO A 130 1.19 21.84 21.98
N GLU A 131 0.12 21.40 22.63
CA GLU A 131 -1.27 21.33 22.19
C GLU A 131 -1.86 22.72 21.88
N TRP A 132 -1.46 23.32 20.75
CA TRP A 132 -2.27 24.30 20.00
C TRP A 132 -1.66 24.56 18.61
N LYS A 133 -2.03 23.75 17.61
CA LYS A 133 -1.81 24.10 16.20
C LYS A 133 -3.10 24.68 15.62
N PRO A 134 -3.06 25.82 14.91
CA PRO A 134 -4.22 26.35 14.21
C PRO A 134 -4.83 25.29 13.30
N VAL A 135 -6.16 25.32 13.12
CA VAL A 135 -6.98 24.37 12.32
C VAL A 135 -6.45 24.14 10.89
N ALA A 136 -5.53 24.98 10.40
CA ALA A 136 -4.91 24.91 9.09
C ALA A 136 -3.57 24.14 9.03
N HIS A 137 -3.15 23.40 10.07
CA HIS A 137 -1.95 22.56 9.97
C HIS A 137 -2.24 21.32 9.12
N ARG A 138 -2.00 21.42 7.81
CA ARG A 138 -1.97 20.26 6.91
C ARG A 138 -0.80 19.38 7.30
N SER A 139 -1.02 18.07 7.42
CA SER A 139 0.05 17.11 7.68
C SER A 139 1.06 17.08 6.53
N ASN A 140 2.27 16.59 6.81
CA ASN A 140 3.28 16.34 5.78
C ASN A 140 2.74 15.42 4.67
N PHE A 141 1.94 14.42 5.06
CA PHE A 141 1.23 13.55 4.12
C PHE A 141 0.32 14.33 3.18
N PHE A 142 -0.53 15.22 3.70
CA PHE A 142 -1.43 15.99 2.85
C PHE A 142 -0.65 16.87 1.86
N THR A 143 0.36 17.57 2.36
CA THR A 143 1.13 18.54 1.55
C THR A 143 1.98 17.88 0.49
N ARG A 144 2.58 16.71 0.78
CA ARG A 144 3.53 16.05 -0.12
C ARG A 144 2.94 14.95 -0.98
N VAL A 145 1.77 14.42 -0.63
CA VAL A 145 1.14 13.31 -1.36
C VAL A 145 -0.22 13.74 -1.92
N VAL A 146 -1.14 14.15 -1.07
CA VAL A 146 -2.53 14.42 -1.49
C VAL A 146 -2.64 15.62 -2.41
N GLU A 147 -2.01 16.74 -2.06
CA GLU A 147 -2.06 17.96 -2.87
C GLU A 147 -1.38 17.82 -4.24
N PRO A 148 -0.20 17.17 -4.37
CA PRO A 148 0.38 16.88 -5.68
C PRO A 148 -0.49 15.95 -6.53
N LEU A 149 -1.06 14.90 -5.94
CA LEU A 149 -1.91 13.95 -6.68
C LEU A 149 -3.22 14.60 -7.14
N SER A 150 -3.79 15.54 -6.39
CA SER A 150 -5.00 16.25 -6.82
C SER A 150 -4.79 17.18 -8.02
N LYS A 151 -3.53 17.59 -8.27
CA LYS A 151 -3.14 18.38 -9.43
C LYS A 151 -2.94 17.53 -10.69
N ILE A 152 -2.93 16.21 -10.56
CA ILE A 152 -2.97 15.28 -11.70
C ILE A 152 -4.41 15.25 -12.20
N SER A 153 -4.81 16.32 -12.91
CA SER A 153 -6.10 16.33 -13.59
C SER A 153 -6.02 15.39 -14.79
N VAL A 154 -6.99 14.48 -14.87
CA VAL A 154 -7.34 13.84 -16.14
C VAL A 154 -7.91 14.97 -16.99
N GLY A 155 -7.17 15.35 -18.03
CA GLY A 155 -7.62 16.34 -19.02
C GLY A 155 -8.81 15.85 -19.82
#